data_AF-A0AB37SUT1-F1
#
_entry.id   AF-A0AB37SUT1-F1
#
_cell.length_a   1.000
_cell.length_b   1.000
_cell.length_c   1.000
_cell.angle_alpha   90.00
_cell.angle_beta   90.00
_cell.angle_gamma   90.00
#
_symmetry.space_group_name_H-M   'P 1'
#
loop_
_entity.id
_entity.type
_entity.pdbx_description
1 polymer ?
#
loop_
_entity_poly.entity_id
_entity_poly.type
_entity_poly.pdbx_seq_one_letter_code
_entity_poly.pdbx_strand_id
1 'polypeptide(L)'
;MPFLDPEPLYAKLTSGDAAGIAEVGTTIADAKRSLQTVADGISDGALRAARSWRGTASAEFVGKAKESSRDLAEVYAQLATAEVAVKGAAQAYSALRSSAETAIAPWRKLGLSDLLEAPEIAMKTVHALTAAQQTYEGKLNALAATTGGGWDSDGNADISGVNPGQPWTSQGLAYDGKNLLVGSYHDGDGDGSGDTPLGPGLTPSRLTYVDYETGQEAGNVYLDGNGEVGAPTHTGGVATDGEHVWVSSNEHVYVYDKAELDAAQDSGKPVNAIDVVPTPAHSYVTYAQGKLFVGDYKNNQLYEIPLDPNGSGSPQPDKAGEPIETPNNVQGVVVRDDEFIFSSSDGHSGKFYKQDRTPEWYDFNDREEIELKGGEPGNEDGYDSHGVEEAVEIDGEIVLAHESGAYGYQKNPGEKWDEPELTRISLDELGLDPDGALSPGEAGYETDPDSLVGAAGVLDGATSTLSGAAGAVSRLQLVSRLLGEVPAAATFSDTMTKHFTAAGDRLTAGVETVGGIADSLVTGADTYRRSEDGITEGLDKLGKALP
;
A
#
# COMPACT_ATOMS: atom_id res chain seq x y z
N MET A 1 3.09 27.76 57.14
CA MET A 1 2.03 27.44 56.17
C MET A 1 2.22 25.98 55.77
N PRO A 2 1.16 25.16 55.66
CA PRO A 2 1.32 23.84 55.07
C PRO A 2 1.70 24.04 53.60
N PHE A 3 2.90 23.57 53.21
CA PHE A 3 3.31 23.52 51.81
C PHE A 3 2.68 22.30 51.14
N LEU A 4 2.55 22.31 49.81
CA LEU A 4 1.96 21.21 49.06
C LEU A 4 2.92 20.01 49.10
N ASP A 5 2.49 18.89 49.68
CA ASP A 5 3.22 17.63 49.61
C ASP A 5 3.24 17.14 48.14
N PRO A 6 4.40 16.89 47.52
CA PRO A 6 4.48 16.37 46.14
C PRO A 6 4.16 14.88 46.01
N GLU A 7 4.19 14.10 47.11
CA GLU A 7 3.99 12.64 47.08
C GLU A 7 2.62 12.20 46.49
N PRO A 8 1.47 12.85 46.79
CA PRO A 8 0.20 12.52 46.16
C PRO A 8 0.20 12.69 44.63
N LEU A 9 0.88 13.72 44.10
CA LEU A 9 0.97 13.92 42.65
C LEU A 9 1.87 12.85 42.02
N TYR A 10 3.02 12.56 42.64
CA TYR A 10 3.89 11.46 42.19
C TYR A 10 3.14 10.12 42.17
N ALA A 11 2.39 9.80 43.22
CA ALA A 11 1.63 8.56 43.33
C ALA A 11 0.59 8.42 42.21
N LYS A 12 -0.11 9.50 41.85
CA LYS A 12 -1.06 9.52 40.73
C LYS A 12 -0.38 9.25 39.39
N LEU A 13 0.71 9.96 39.10
CA LEU A 13 1.44 9.83 37.84
C LEU A 13 2.09 8.46 37.65
N THR A 14 2.44 7.77 38.74
CA THR A 14 3.15 6.48 38.71
C THR A 14 2.27 5.27 39.03
N SER A 15 0.94 5.47 39.11
CA SER A 15 -0.04 4.44 39.48
C SER A 15 -0.38 3.41 38.39
N GLY A 16 -0.07 3.72 37.13
CA GLY A 16 -0.29 2.84 35.98
C GLY A 16 0.77 1.77 35.78
N ASP A 17 0.61 0.98 34.72
CA ASP A 17 1.37 -0.23 34.42
C ASP A 17 1.81 -0.27 32.95
N ALA A 18 3.10 0.01 32.71
CA ALA A 18 3.70 -0.01 31.38
C ALA A 18 3.68 -1.40 30.74
N ALA A 19 3.82 -2.46 31.53
CA ALA A 19 3.82 -3.83 31.03
C ALA A 19 2.43 -4.24 30.55
N GLY A 20 1.39 -3.88 31.31
CA GLY A 20 0.00 -4.07 30.91
C GLY A 20 -0.37 -3.33 29.62
N ILE A 21 0.14 -2.10 29.40
CA ILE A 21 -0.06 -1.40 28.11
C ILE A 21 0.64 -2.17 26.97
N ALA A 22 1.87 -2.63 27.19
CA ALA A 22 2.62 -3.38 26.18
C ALA A 22 1.95 -4.72 25.82
N GLU A 23 1.34 -5.40 26.79
CA GLU A 23 0.59 -6.66 26.59
C GLU A 23 -0.62 -6.47 25.65
N VAL A 24 -1.32 -5.33 25.75
CA VAL A 24 -2.38 -4.96 24.78
C VAL A 24 -1.78 -4.87 23.37
N GLY A 25 -0.62 -4.22 23.22
CA GLY A 25 0.10 -4.14 21.95
C GLY A 25 0.49 -5.51 21.39
N THR A 26 0.95 -6.42 22.24
CA THR A 26 1.27 -7.81 21.84
C THR A 26 0.03 -8.56 21.36
N THR A 27 -1.10 -8.39 22.03
CA THR A 27 -2.36 -9.05 21.64
C THR A 27 -2.85 -8.55 20.27
N ILE A 28 -2.69 -7.25 19.98
CA ILE A 28 -2.97 -6.68 18.65
C ILE A 28 -2.04 -7.30 17.59
N ALA A 29 -0.74 -7.43 17.89
CA ALA A 29 0.23 -8.04 16.98
C ALA A 29 -0.09 -9.52 16.69
N ASP A 30 -0.59 -10.27 17.69
CA ASP A 30 -1.03 -11.66 17.53
C ASP A 30 -2.28 -11.76 16.64
N ALA A 31 -3.25 -10.84 16.82
CA ALA A 31 -4.43 -10.75 15.97
C ALA A 31 -4.03 -10.46 14.52
N LYS A 32 -3.14 -9.48 14.29
CA LYS A 32 -2.60 -9.15 12.97
C LYS A 32 -1.95 -10.34 12.25
N ARG A 33 -1.10 -11.09 12.95
CA ARG A 33 -0.50 -12.33 12.40
C ARG A 33 -1.56 -13.37 12.03
N SER A 34 -2.63 -13.47 12.82
CA SER A 34 -3.77 -14.33 12.51
C SER A 34 -4.50 -13.87 11.26
N LEU A 35 -4.70 -12.56 11.07
CA LEU A 35 -5.34 -12.01 9.86
C LEU A 35 -4.53 -12.28 8.59
N GLN A 36 -3.19 -12.18 8.65
CA GLN A 36 -2.33 -12.57 7.53
C GLN A 36 -2.52 -14.04 7.16
N THR A 37 -2.54 -14.93 8.16
CA THR A 37 -2.79 -16.37 7.94
C THR A 37 -4.19 -16.62 7.33
N VAL A 38 -5.19 -15.82 7.70
CA VAL A 38 -6.55 -15.91 7.14
C VAL A 38 -6.54 -15.47 5.68
N ALA A 39 -5.90 -14.34 5.35
CA ALA A 39 -5.78 -13.85 3.98
C ALA A 39 -5.08 -14.87 3.06
N ASP A 40 -3.96 -15.44 3.52
CA ASP A 40 -3.26 -16.53 2.82
C ASP A 40 -4.18 -17.74 2.58
N GLY A 41 -4.97 -18.11 3.59
CA GLY A 41 -5.93 -19.20 3.50
C GLY A 41 -7.06 -18.93 2.51
N ILE A 42 -7.56 -17.69 2.45
CA ILE A 42 -8.58 -17.28 1.47
C ILE A 42 -8.01 -17.36 0.05
N SER A 43 -6.80 -16.83 -0.16
CA SER A 43 -6.12 -16.88 -1.46
C SER A 43 -5.81 -18.31 -1.90
N ASP A 44 -5.28 -19.17 -1.02
CA ASP A 44 -5.03 -20.59 -1.32
C ASP A 44 -6.34 -21.34 -1.63
N GLY A 45 -7.39 -21.11 -0.83
CA GLY A 45 -8.73 -21.66 -1.09
C GLY A 45 -9.27 -21.24 -2.46
N ALA A 46 -9.15 -19.95 -2.80
CA ALA A 46 -9.62 -19.41 -4.06
C ALA A 46 -8.88 -20.00 -5.27
N LEU A 47 -7.54 -20.04 -5.20
CA LEU A 47 -6.69 -20.61 -6.25
C LEU A 47 -6.95 -22.11 -6.45
N ARG A 48 -7.16 -22.87 -5.37
CA ARG A 48 -7.50 -24.31 -5.46
C ARG A 48 -8.82 -24.54 -6.18
N ALA A 49 -9.84 -23.74 -5.88
CA ALA A 49 -11.11 -23.81 -6.59
C ALA A 49 -10.93 -23.48 -8.08
N ALA A 50 -10.32 -22.34 -8.39
CA ALA A 50 -10.16 -21.83 -9.76
C ALA A 50 -9.38 -22.77 -10.70
N ARG A 51 -8.42 -23.55 -10.19
CA ARG A 51 -7.64 -24.51 -10.99
C ARG A 51 -8.49 -25.59 -11.67
N SER A 52 -9.59 -25.95 -11.05
CA SER A 52 -10.43 -27.07 -11.46
C SER A 52 -11.84 -26.64 -11.85
N TRP A 53 -12.15 -25.35 -11.76
CA TRP A 53 -13.48 -24.78 -11.98
C TRP A 53 -13.34 -23.48 -12.80
N ARG A 54 -13.94 -23.46 -14.00
CA ARG A 54 -13.85 -22.33 -14.95
C ARG A 54 -15.23 -21.77 -15.30
N GLY A 55 -15.25 -20.53 -15.79
CA GLY A 55 -16.46 -19.81 -16.22
C GLY A 55 -16.94 -18.76 -15.20
N THR A 56 -18.01 -18.04 -15.55
CA THR A 56 -18.49 -16.85 -14.80
C THR A 56 -18.70 -17.09 -13.31
N ALA A 57 -19.23 -18.25 -12.92
CA ALA A 57 -19.46 -18.56 -11.51
C ALA A 57 -18.15 -18.74 -10.70
N SER A 58 -17.09 -19.24 -11.36
CA SER A 58 -15.75 -19.32 -10.75
C SER A 58 -15.14 -17.93 -10.59
N ALA A 59 -15.28 -17.08 -11.61
CA ALA A 59 -14.83 -15.68 -11.56
C ALA A 59 -15.55 -14.89 -10.45
N GLU A 60 -16.88 -15.00 -10.33
CA GLU A 60 -17.66 -14.37 -9.25
C GLU A 60 -17.22 -14.84 -7.86
N PHE A 61 -16.88 -16.12 -7.71
CA PHE A 61 -16.38 -16.67 -6.46
C PHE A 61 -14.99 -16.13 -6.11
N VAL A 62 -14.06 -16.11 -7.08
CA VAL A 62 -12.71 -15.54 -6.88
C VAL A 62 -12.81 -14.05 -6.54
N GLY A 63 -13.71 -13.31 -7.20
CA GLY A 63 -13.99 -11.91 -6.86
C GLY A 63 -14.42 -11.71 -5.41
N LYS A 64 -15.37 -12.51 -4.91
CA LYS A 64 -15.80 -12.45 -3.50
C LYS A 64 -14.70 -12.83 -2.50
N ALA A 65 -13.83 -13.76 -2.87
CA ALA A 65 -12.67 -14.12 -2.06
C ALA A 65 -11.66 -12.97 -1.99
N LYS A 66 -11.39 -12.28 -3.12
CA LYS A 66 -10.56 -11.07 -3.16
C LYS A 66 -11.14 -9.94 -2.32
N GLU A 67 -12.45 -9.68 -2.43
CA GLU A 67 -13.16 -8.69 -1.61
C GLU A 67 -13.02 -9.00 -0.11
N SER A 68 -13.20 -10.26 0.28
CA SER A 68 -13.01 -10.70 1.67
C SER A 68 -11.57 -10.49 2.17
N SER A 69 -10.57 -10.69 1.32
CA SER A 69 -9.17 -10.41 1.65
C SER A 69 -8.89 -8.91 1.80
N ARG A 70 -9.50 -8.05 0.95
CA ARG A 70 -9.42 -6.58 1.05
C ARG A 70 -10.01 -6.09 2.38
N ASP A 71 -11.19 -6.56 2.74
CA ASP A 71 -11.84 -6.24 4.02
C ASP A 71 -10.95 -6.59 5.23
N LEU A 72 -10.24 -7.71 5.17
CA LEU A 72 -9.30 -8.12 6.21
C LEU A 72 -8.04 -7.26 6.26
N ALA A 73 -7.52 -6.84 5.11
CA ALA A 73 -6.38 -5.94 5.01
C ALA A 73 -6.68 -4.57 5.63
N GLU A 74 -7.89 -4.03 5.42
CA GLU A 74 -8.32 -2.80 6.07
C GLU A 74 -8.35 -2.92 7.60
N VAL A 75 -8.89 -4.02 8.11
CA VAL A 75 -8.89 -4.25 9.56
C VAL A 75 -7.47 -4.46 10.10
N TYR A 76 -6.59 -5.11 9.33
CA TYR A 76 -5.19 -5.24 9.67
C TYR A 76 -4.50 -3.87 9.78
N ALA A 77 -4.75 -2.96 8.83
CA ALA A 77 -4.21 -1.60 8.85
C ALA A 77 -4.72 -0.80 10.06
N GLN A 78 -6.03 -0.87 10.34
CA GLN A 78 -6.61 -0.27 11.53
C GLN A 78 -5.94 -0.78 12.83
N LEU A 79 -5.72 -2.10 12.92
CA LEU A 79 -5.02 -2.70 14.06
C LEU A 79 -3.54 -2.30 14.10
N ALA A 80 -2.86 -2.12 12.97
CA ALA A 80 -1.47 -1.67 12.91
C ALA A 80 -1.32 -0.24 13.46
N THR A 81 -2.20 0.68 13.07
CA THR A 81 -2.25 2.04 13.61
C THR A 81 -2.49 2.04 15.12
N ALA A 82 -3.41 1.20 15.60
CA ALA A 82 -3.66 1.05 17.02
C ALA A 82 -2.48 0.42 17.79
N GLU A 83 -1.78 -0.55 17.19
CA GLU A 83 -0.57 -1.17 17.76
C GLU A 83 0.54 -0.14 17.99
N VAL A 84 0.81 0.71 16.98
CA VAL A 84 1.79 1.80 17.07
C VAL A 84 1.40 2.78 18.18
N ALA A 85 0.14 3.18 18.23
CA ALA A 85 -0.36 4.10 19.26
C ALA A 85 -0.21 3.52 20.68
N VAL A 86 -0.57 2.24 20.88
CA VAL A 86 -0.45 1.56 22.17
C VAL A 86 1.02 1.39 22.59
N LYS A 87 1.91 0.99 21.68
CA LYS A 87 3.36 0.91 21.96
C LYS A 87 3.94 2.28 22.29
N GLY A 88 3.55 3.32 21.55
CA GLY A 88 3.93 4.70 21.83
C GLY A 88 3.46 5.16 23.22
N ALA A 89 2.24 4.80 23.62
CA ALA A 89 1.72 5.10 24.96
C ALA A 89 2.48 4.36 26.07
N ALA A 90 2.88 3.11 25.88
CA ALA A 90 3.70 2.34 26.83
C ALA A 90 5.09 2.98 27.03
N GLN A 91 5.73 3.40 25.93
CA GLN A 91 7.01 4.12 25.97
C GLN A 91 6.86 5.48 26.64
N ALA A 92 5.82 6.23 26.31
CA ALA A 92 5.54 7.54 26.90
C ALA A 92 5.28 7.43 28.40
N TYR A 93 4.57 6.40 28.85
CA TYR A 93 4.32 6.15 30.27
C TYR A 93 5.60 5.74 31.03
N SER A 94 6.45 4.91 30.42
CA SER A 94 7.76 4.55 30.99
C SER A 94 8.67 5.79 31.15
N ALA A 95 8.61 6.72 30.18
CA ALA A 95 9.32 7.99 30.24
C ALA A 95 8.75 8.92 31.33
N LEU A 96 7.42 9.00 31.47
CA LEU A 96 6.76 9.72 32.56
C LEU A 96 7.25 9.20 33.92
N ARG A 97 7.25 7.89 34.12
CA ARG A 97 7.67 7.27 35.38
C ARG A 97 9.13 7.61 35.72
N SER A 98 10.03 7.51 34.75
CA SER A 98 11.45 7.86 34.93
C SER A 98 11.63 9.35 35.27
N SER A 99 10.86 10.23 34.60
CA SER A 99 10.86 11.67 34.87
C SER A 99 10.32 11.99 36.27
N ALA A 100 9.22 11.35 36.67
CA ALA A 100 8.62 11.51 37.98
C ALA A 100 9.54 11.01 39.12
N GLU A 101 10.21 9.87 38.92
CA GLU A 101 11.23 9.34 39.84
C GLU A 101 12.41 10.32 40.01
N THR A 102 12.85 10.93 38.92
CA THR A 102 13.90 11.97 38.97
C THR A 102 13.42 13.23 39.69
N ALA A 103 12.18 13.67 39.42
CA ALA A 103 11.60 14.88 40.00
C ALA A 103 11.35 14.77 41.51
N ILE A 104 10.92 13.60 42.01
CA ILE A 104 10.61 13.37 43.44
C ILE A 104 11.88 13.12 44.28
N ALA A 105 13.00 12.73 43.66
CA ALA A 105 14.20 12.33 44.38
C ALA A 105 14.78 13.42 45.31
N PRO A 106 14.83 14.72 44.95
CA PRO A 106 15.28 15.78 45.86
C PRO A 106 14.37 15.93 47.10
N TRP A 107 13.05 15.83 46.91
CA TRP A 107 12.08 15.87 48.00
C TRP A 107 12.30 14.72 49.00
N ARG A 108 12.49 13.50 48.50
CA ARG A 108 12.73 12.30 49.34
C ARG A 108 14.09 12.28 50.05
N LYS A 109 15.03 13.13 49.65
CA LYS A 109 16.35 13.26 50.27
C LYS A 109 16.37 14.22 51.46
N LEU A 110 15.29 14.97 51.70
CA LEU A 110 15.19 15.91 52.82
C LEU A 110 15.35 15.20 54.17
N GLY A 111 16.29 15.68 54.99
CA GLY A 111 16.46 15.25 56.37
C GLY A 111 15.67 16.11 57.37
N LEU A 112 15.65 15.68 58.64
CA LEU A 112 15.00 16.42 59.74
C LEU A 112 15.59 17.83 59.98
N SER A 113 16.80 18.11 59.48
CA SER A 113 17.49 19.40 59.57
C SER A 113 17.04 20.42 58.52
N ASP A 114 16.35 20.00 57.47
CA ASP A 114 16.19 20.77 56.23
C ASP A 114 14.80 21.41 56.09
N LEU A 115 14.07 21.51 57.21
CA LEU A 115 12.68 21.98 57.27
C LEU A 115 12.48 23.45 56.82
N LEU A 116 13.55 24.25 56.79
CA LEU A 116 13.52 25.63 56.28
C LEU A 116 13.55 25.69 54.74
N GLU A 117 14.15 24.69 54.08
CA GLU A 117 14.26 24.60 52.61
C GLU A 117 13.11 23.78 51.98
N ALA A 118 12.40 23.00 52.81
CA ALA A 118 11.30 22.13 52.40
C ALA A 118 10.23 22.81 51.51
N PRO A 119 9.78 24.06 51.76
CA PRO A 119 8.79 24.71 50.90
C PRO A 119 9.29 24.97 49.47
N GLU A 120 10.56 25.34 49.31
CA GLU A 120 11.15 25.63 48.00
C GLU A 120 11.36 24.34 47.19
N ILE A 121 11.87 23.29 47.85
CA ILE A 121 12.06 21.98 47.22
C ILE A 121 10.71 21.38 46.84
N ALA A 122 9.70 21.47 47.71
CA ALA A 122 8.34 21.02 47.40
C ALA A 122 7.77 21.71 46.15
N MET A 123 7.89 23.04 46.04
CA MET A 123 7.44 23.77 44.85
C MET A 123 8.19 23.35 43.59
N LYS A 124 9.52 23.23 43.63
CA LYS A 124 10.33 22.78 42.49
C LYS A 124 9.95 21.37 42.05
N THR A 125 9.75 20.45 42.99
CA THR A 125 9.32 19.07 42.70
C THR A 125 7.92 19.03 42.09
N VAL A 126 6.95 19.75 42.65
CA VAL A 126 5.59 19.82 42.08
C VAL A 126 5.64 20.38 40.65
N HIS A 127 6.43 21.44 40.41
CA HIS A 127 6.56 22.02 39.07
C HIS A 127 7.16 21.04 38.05
N ALA A 128 8.19 20.28 38.45
CA ALA A 128 8.79 19.24 37.61
C ALA A 128 7.82 18.08 37.33
N LEU A 129 7.06 17.64 38.34
CA LEU A 129 6.03 16.60 38.17
C LEU A 129 4.91 17.06 37.22
N THR A 130 4.44 18.30 37.35
CA THR A 130 3.44 18.88 36.44
C THR A 130 3.96 19.00 35.01
N ALA A 131 5.22 19.38 34.81
CA ALA A 131 5.82 19.43 33.47
C ALA A 131 5.94 18.03 32.83
N ALA A 132 6.29 17.02 33.62
CA ALA A 132 6.32 15.63 33.18
C ALA A 132 4.91 15.13 32.79
N GLN A 133 3.91 15.45 33.61
CA GLN A 133 2.50 15.18 33.31
C GLN A 133 2.06 15.83 31.98
N GLN A 134 2.28 17.13 31.79
CA GLN A 134 1.88 17.85 30.58
C GLN A 134 2.54 17.27 29.32
N THR A 135 3.83 16.93 29.41
CA THR A 135 4.56 16.30 28.31
C THR A 135 3.95 14.94 27.93
N TYR A 136 3.58 14.14 28.93
CA TYR A 136 2.94 12.85 28.71
C TYR A 136 1.53 12.99 28.12
N GLU A 137 0.71 13.90 28.65
CA GLU A 137 -0.64 14.16 28.13
C GLU A 137 -0.61 14.66 26.68
N GLY A 138 0.35 15.52 26.33
CA GLY A 138 0.55 15.97 24.94
C GLY A 138 0.83 14.81 23.99
N LYS A 139 1.65 13.83 24.42
CA LYS A 139 1.92 12.62 23.64
C LYS A 139 0.69 11.74 23.48
N LEU A 140 -0.08 11.51 24.56
CA LEU A 140 -1.32 10.71 24.48
C LEU A 140 -2.35 11.34 23.53
N ASN A 141 -2.52 12.67 23.58
CA ASN A 141 -3.45 13.36 22.70
C ASN A 141 -3.00 13.30 21.22
N ALA A 142 -1.71 13.44 20.95
CA ALA A 142 -1.17 13.30 19.59
C ALA A 142 -1.39 11.87 19.05
N LEU A 143 -1.11 10.85 19.86
CA LEU A 143 -1.33 9.45 19.48
C LEU A 143 -2.82 9.12 19.27
N ALA A 144 -3.73 9.76 20.01
CA ALA A 144 -5.17 9.61 19.79
C ALA A 144 -5.64 10.30 18.49
N ALA A 145 -5.03 11.43 18.12
CA ALA A 145 -5.37 12.16 16.91
C ALA A 145 -4.96 11.41 15.65
N THR A 146 -3.78 10.79 15.65
CA THR A 146 -3.28 9.97 14.52
C THR A 146 -4.13 8.72 14.26
N THR A 147 -4.81 8.22 15.28
CA THR A 147 -5.73 7.08 15.13
C THR A 147 -7.12 7.50 14.64
N GLY A 148 -7.51 8.77 14.78
CA GLY A 148 -8.86 9.27 14.48
C GLY A 148 -9.16 9.57 13.01
N GLY A 149 -8.17 9.50 12.12
CA GLY A 149 -8.35 9.59 10.66
C GLY A 149 -8.69 8.20 10.10
N GLY A 150 -9.97 7.87 10.05
CA GLY A 150 -10.44 6.66 9.37
C GLY A 150 -10.82 6.97 7.92
N TRP A 151 -10.14 6.29 7.00
CA TRP A 151 -10.60 5.71 5.73
C TRP A 151 -12.09 5.92 5.41
N ASP A 152 -12.34 6.42 4.19
CA ASP A 152 -13.68 6.55 3.61
C ASP A 152 -14.31 5.19 3.25
N SER A 153 -15.56 5.24 2.81
CA SER A 153 -16.45 4.09 2.62
C SER A 153 -16.22 3.30 1.33
N ASP A 154 -15.21 3.67 0.53
CA ASP A 154 -15.14 3.25 -0.87
C ASP A 154 -14.00 2.23 -1.11
N GLY A 155 -13.38 1.78 -0.02
CA GLY A 155 -12.41 0.69 0.00
C GLY A 155 -11.05 1.01 -0.61
N ASN A 156 -10.84 2.20 -1.19
CA ASN A 156 -9.57 2.57 -1.80
C ASN A 156 -8.50 2.81 -0.73
N ALA A 157 -7.29 2.28 -0.97
CA ALA A 157 -6.13 2.73 -0.23
C ALA A 157 -5.79 4.15 -0.66
N ASP A 158 -6.31 5.11 0.11
CA ASP A 158 -5.86 6.49 0.03
C ASP A 158 -4.42 6.56 0.57
N ILE A 159 -3.46 6.28 -0.32
CA ILE A 159 -2.05 6.57 -0.07
C ILE A 159 -1.92 8.08 -0.23
N SER A 160 -2.23 8.77 0.86
CA SER A 160 -2.12 10.22 0.95
C SER A 160 -0.63 10.58 0.84
N GLY A 161 -0.15 10.89 -0.36
CA GLY A 161 1.11 11.56 -0.68
C GLY A 161 2.35 11.16 0.11
N VAL A 162 3.42 10.68 -0.53
CA VAL A 162 4.71 10.44 0.16
C VAL A 162 5.20 11.69 0.91
N ASN A 163 5.23 11.61 2.25
CA ASN A 163 5.53 12.72 3.16
C ASN A 163 4.62 13.95 2.95
N PRO A 164 3.36 13.93 3.45
CA PRO A 164 2.40 15.01 3.29
C PRO A 164 2.98 16.37 3.74
N GLY A 165 2.90 17.39 2.87
CA GLY A 165 3.45 18.72 3.13
C GLY A 165 4.80 19.05 2.49
N GLN A 166 5.41 18.09 1.79
CA GLN A 166 6.66 18.26 1.02
C GLN A 166 6.36 18.49 -0.47
N PRO A 167 7.22 19.16 -1.25
CA PRO A 167 6.91 19.60 -2.62
C PRO A 167 7.10 18.48 -3.69
N TRP A 168 7.01 17.21 -3.29
CA TRP A 168 7.30 16.09 -4.17
C TRP A 168 6.13 15.75 -5.07
N THR A 169 6.44 15.57 -6.35
CA THR A 169 5.53 15.19 -7.42
C THR A 169 5.90 13.80 -7.93
N SER A 170 4.95 12.86 -7.87
CA SER A 170 5.11 11.49 -8.38
C SER A 170 5.08 11.48 -9.91
N GLN A 171 5.84 10.59 -10.55
CA GLN A 171 5.79 10.42 -12.01
C GLN A 171 5.88 8.95 -12.42
N GLY A 172 6.96 8.26 -12.06
CA GLY A 172 7.19 6.87 -12.43
C GLY A 172 6.76 5.90 -11.35
N LEU A 173 6.44 4.68 -11.76
CA LEU A 173 6.10 3.57 -10.89
C LEU A 173 6.69 2.26 -11.43
N ALA A 174 7.34 1.48 -10.57
CA ALA A 174 7.78 0.12 -10.88
C ALA A 174 7.39 -0.84 -9.76
N TYR A 175 7.33 -2.12 -10.07
CA TYR A 175 7.22 -3.19 -9.09
C TYR A 175 8.51 -3.98 -8.99
N ASP A 176 9.00 -4.24 -7.78
CA ASP A 176 10.24 -4.98 -7.56
C ASP A 176 10.12 -6.50 -7.73
N GLY A 177 8.92 -6.99 -8.06
CA GLY A 177 8.61 -8.41 -8.23
C GLY A 177 8.44 -9.17 -6.90
N LYS A 178 8.41 -8.48 -5.76
CA LYS A 178 8.25 -9.09 -4.43
C LYS A 178 7.10 -8.49 -3.65
N ASN A 179 7.24 -7.23 -3.22
CA ASN A 179 6.20 -6.54 -2.45
C ASN A 179 6.41 -5.01 -2.38
N LEU A 180 7.36 -4.46 -3.13
CA LEU A 180 7.64 -3.03 -3.10
C LEU A 180 7.31 -2.41 -4.44
N LEU A 181 6.47 -1.38 -4.39
CA LEU A 181 6.38 -0.38 -5.42
C LEU A 181 7.56 0.57 -5.28
N VAL A 182 8.19 0.94 -6.38
CA VAL A 182 9.25 1.94 -6.45
C VAL A 182 8.70 3.10 -7.25
N GLY A 183 8.39 4.20 -6.57
CA GLY A 183 7.92 5.44 -7.21
C GLY A 183 9.07 6.41 -7.42
N SER A 184 9.12 7.09 -8.56
CA SER A 184 10.04 8.21 -8.80
C SER A 184 9.36 9.55 -8.51
N TYR A 185 10.09 10.45 -7.86
CA TYR A 185 9.59 11.76 -7.46
C TYR A 185 10.58 12.86 -7.82
N HIS A 186 10.04 13.99 -8.24
CA HIS A 186 10.77 15.22 -8.44
C HIS A 186 10.15 16.36 -7.60
N ASP A 187 10.88 17.46 -7.40
CA ASP A 187 10.33 18.64 -6.74
C ASP A 187 9.59 19.48 -7.79
N GLY A 188 8.28 19.64 -7.62
CA GLY A 188 7.34 20.20 -8.61
C GLY A 188 7.58 21.67 -9.00
N ASP A 189 8.50 22.38 -8.34
CA ASP A 189 8.93 23.73 -8.71
C ASP A 189 10.37 23.70 -9.25
N GLY A 190 10.51 23.43 -10.55
CA GLY A 190 11.78 23.35 -11.28
C GLY A 190 12.58 24.66 -11.40
N ASP A 191 12.71 25.46 -10.33
CA ASP A 191 13.66 26.58 -10.27
C ASP A 191 14.89 26.29 -9.37
N GLY A 192 14.93 25.14 -8.70
CA GLY A 192 16.03 24.73 -7.85
C GLY A 192 16.21 25.60 -6.59
N SER A 193 15.21 26.40 -6.22
CA SER A 193 15.33 27.36 -5.10
C SER A 193 15.12 26.76 -3.70
N GLY A 194 14.76 25.48 -3.60
CA GLY A 194 14.62 24.77 -2.33
C GLY A 194 15.96 24.56 -1.62
N ASP A 195 16.04 24.92 -0.33
CA ASP A 195 17.16 24.56 0.54
C ASP A 195 17.14 23.04 0.76
N THR A 196 18.00 22.31 0.05
CA THR A 196 18.15 20.86 0.21
C THR A 196 19.32 20.50 1.11
N PRO A 197 19.39 19.25 1.59
CA PRO A 197 20.59 18.72 2.25
C PRO A 197 21.86 18.80 1.38
N LEU A 198 21.72 19.04 0.07
CA LEU A 198 22.80 19.03 -0.93
C LEU A 198 23.21 20.45 -1.39
N GLY A 199 22.51 21.48 -0.93
CA GLY A 199 22.84 22.89 -1.15
C GLY A 199 21.82 23.64 -2.02
N PRO A 200 21.92 24.98 -2.09
CA PRO A 200 20.99 25.80 -2.86
C PRO A 200 21.17 25.56 -4.37
N GLY A 201 20.08 25.30 -5.09
CA GLY A 201 20.09 25.21 -6.55
C GLY A 201 19.76 23.83 -7.15
N LEU A 202 19.75 22.75 -6.35
CA LEU A 202 19.56 21.38 -6.84
C LEU A 202 18.73 20.56 -5.84
N THR A 203 17.50 20.23 -6.22
CA THR A 203 16.68 19.17 -5.62
C THR A 203 16.80 17.93 -6.48
N PRO A 204 17.69 16.97 -6.15
CA PRO A 204 17.72 15.73 -6.91
C PRO A 204 16.39 15.00 -6.74
N SER A 205 15.99 14.32 -7.80
CA SER A 205 14.88 13.37 -7.73
C SER A 205 15.19 12.26 -6.73
N ARG A 206 14.13 11.64 -6.21
CA ARG A 206 14.22 10.53 -5.26
C ARG A 206 13.43 9.34 -5.75
N LEU A 207 13.80 8.17 -5.26
CA LEU A 207 12.94 6.98 -5.30
C LEU A 207 12.32 6.77 -3.91
N THR A 208 11.05 6.44 -3.89
CA THR A 208 10.34 6.02 -2.68
C THR A 208 9.91 4.57 -2.84
N TYR A 209 10.13 3.79 -1.80
CA TYR A 209 9.66 2.42 -1.69
C TYR A 209 8.35 2.43 -0.93
N VAL A 210 7.30 1.91 -1.55
CA VAL A 210 5.97 1.78 -0.95
C VAL A 210 5.64 0.30 -0.88
N ASP A 211 5.23 -0.17 0.29
CA ASP A 211 4.78 -1.54 0.46
C ASP A 211 3.47 -1.74 -0.33
N TYR A 212 3.51 -2.66 -1.31
CA TYR A 212 2.40 -2.90 -2.23
C TYR A 212 1.15 -3.38 -1.51
N GLU A 213 1.24 -4.12 -0.40
CA GLU A 213 0.04 -4.58 0.30
C GLU A 213 -0.59 -3.47 1.15
N THR A 214 0.24 -2.68 1.84
CA THR A 214 -0.23 -1.75 2.87
C THR A 214 -0.29 -0.29 2.42
N GLY A 215 0.33 0.05 1.30
CA GLY A 215 0.46 1.41 0.80
C GLY A 215 1.35 2.31 1.64
N GLN A 216 2.09 1.75 2.62
CA GLN A 216 2.96 2.53 3.49
C GLN A 216 4.33 2.74 2.88
N GLU A 217 4.89 3.95 3.02
CA GLU A 217 6.30 4.21 2.71
C GLU A 217 7.20 3.30 3.57
N ALA A 218 7.97 2.46 2.91
CA ALA A 218 8.97 1.57 3.49
C ALA A 218 10.34 2.25 3.63
N GLY A 219 10.61 3.28 2.80
CA GLY A 219 11.83 4.10 2.84
C GLY A 219 12.01 4.92 1.56
N ASN A 220 13.01 5.80 1.53
CA ASN A 220 13.34 6.62 0.35
C ASN A 220 14.84 6.78 0.14
N VAL A 221 15.24 7.15 -1.09
CA VAL A 221 16.65 7.39 -1.45
C VAL A 221 16.77 8.50 -2.50
N TYR A 222 17.74 9.40 -2.32
CA TYR A 222 18.04 10.43 -3.32
C TYR A 222 18.93 9.88 -4.43
N LEU A 223 18.75 10.42 -5.64
CA LEU A 223 19.50 10.00 -6.82
C LEU A 223 20.58 11.02 -7.18
N ASP A 224 21.74 10.53 -7.60
CA ASP A 224 22.80 11.32 -8.26
C ASP A 224 23.13 10.73 -9.63
N GLY A 225 23.89 11.46 -10.43
CA GLY A 225 24.43 10.96 -11.70
C GLY A 225 25.67 10.09 -11.52
N ASN A 226 26.47 9.93 -12.57
CA ASN A 226 27.70 9.12 -12.55
C ASN A 226 28.98 9.97 -12.34
N GLY A 227 28.84 11.24 -11.97
CA GLY A 227 29.93 12.19 -11.80
C GLY A 227 30.39 12.90 -13.08
N GLU A 228 30.03 12.38 -14.27
CA GLU A 228 30.20 13.08 -15.55
C GLU A 228 28.91 13.78 -15.98
N VAL A 229 27.79 13.06 -15.87
CA VAL A 229 26.43 13.58 -16.02
C VAL A 229 25.86 13.83 -14.63
N GLY A 230 25.19 14.97 -14.45
CA GLY A 230 24.59 15.35 -13.16
C GLY A 230 23.32 14.54 -12.82
N ALA A 231 22.85 14.70 -11.59
CA ALA A 231 21.66 14.04 -11.07
C ALA A 231 20.42 14.19 -11.97
N PRO A 232 19.52 13.19 -11.97
CA PRO A 232 18.19 13.35 -12.57
C PRO A 232 17.37 14.37 -11.78
N THR A 233 16.64 15.23 -12.48
CA THR A 233 15.91 16.38 -11.89
C THR A 233 14.42 16.39 -12.18
N HIS A 234 14.00 15.78 -13.29
CA HIS A 234 12.60 15.56 -13.63
C HIS A 234 12.49 14.10 -14.04
N THR A 235 12.27 13.25 -13.05
CA THR A 235 12.23 11.81 -13.26
C THR A 235 10.89 11.45 -13.86
N GLY A 236 10.96 10.91 -15.08
CA GLY A 236 9.86 10.29 -15.78
C GLY A 236 9.53 8.93 -15.17
N GLY A 237 9.55 7.91 -16.00
CA GLY A 237 9.39 6.53 -15.57
C GLY A 237 10.55 5.99 -14.74
N VAL A 238 10.23 4.94 -13.99
CA VAL A 238 11.20 4.07 -13.30
C VAL A 238 10.87 2.62 -13.66
N ALA A 239 11.90 1.80 -13.83
CA ALA A 239 11.76 0.38 -14.10
C ALA A 239 12.79 -0.42 -13.30
N THR A 240 12.55 -1.71 -13.07
CA THR A 240 13.51 -2.60 -12.43
C THR A 240 13.36 -4.04 -12.90
N ASP A 241 14.46 -4.78 -12.90
CA ASP A 241 14.50 -6.24 -13.09
C ASP A 241 14.76 -6.99 -11.76
N GLY A 242 14.80 -6.25 -10.64
CA GLY A 242 15.15 -6.77 -9.32
C GLY A 242 16.64 -6.72 -8.97
N GLU A 243 17.53 -6.42 -9.93
CA GLU A 243 18.97 -6.22 -9.73
C GLU A 243 19.41 -4.78 -10.08
N HIS A 244 18.82 -4.21 -11.12
CA HIS A 244 19.05 -2.86 -11.61
C HIS A 244 17.78 -2.03 -11.48
N VAL A 245 17.96 -0.72 -11.30
CA VAL A 245 16.88 0.27 -11.39
C VAL A 245 17.21 1.26 -12.48
N TRP A 246 16.28 1.44 -13.43
CA TRP A 246 16.38 2.40 -14.52
C TRP A 246 15.46 3.57 -14.26
N VAL A 247 15.98 4.78 -14.47
CA VAL A 247 15.21 6.01 -14.31
C VAL A 247 15.37 6.85 -15.57
N SER A 248 14.28 7.13 -16.27
CA SER A 248 14.31 8.03 -17.43
C SER A 248 14.24 9.48 -16.97
N SER A 249 15.19 10.30 -17.37
CA SER A 249 15.21 11.74 -17.04
C SER A 249 16.18 12.47 -17.94
N ASN A 250 15.95 13.77 -18.18
CA ASN A 250 16.96 14.65 -18.77
C ASN A 250 17.59 14.14 -20.09
N GLU A 251 16.82 13.53 -21.00
CA GLU A 251 17.31 12.91 -22.26
C GLU A 251 18.18 11.65 -22.09
N HIS A 252 18.20 11.07 -20.89
CA HIS A 252 18.98 9.89 -20.54
C HIS A 252 18.13 8.83 -19.83
N VAL A 253 18.66 7.62 -19.79
CA VAL A 253 18.30 6.60 -18.81
C VAL A 253 19.48 6.44 -17.85
N TYR A 254 19.22 6.66 -16.57
CA TYR A 254 20.14 6.45 -15.46
C TYR A 254 20.01 5.02 -14.97
N VAL A 255 21.14 4.33 -14.78
CA VAL A 255 21.19 2.96 -14.29
C VAL A 255 21.75 2.97 -12.87
N TYR A 256 21.04 2.35 -11.94
CA TYR A 256 21.45 2.20 -10.54
C TYR A 256 21.54 0.72 -10.17
N ASP A 257 22.48 0.40 -9.28
CA ASP A 257 22.53 -0.90 -8.60
C ASP A 257 21.47 -0.94 -7.50
N LYS A 258 20.56 -1.92 -7.55
CA LYS A 258 19.45 -2.00 -6.58
C LYS A 258 19.95 -2.26 -5.16
N ALA A 259 21.02 -3.04 -4.98
CA ALA A 259 21.54 -3.32 -3.65
C ALA A 259 22.14 -2.07 -2.99
N GLU A 260 22.77 -1.18 -3.78
CA GLU A 260 23.24 0.12 -3.29
C GLU A 260 22.07 1.04 -2.91
N LEU A 261 21.01 1.08 -3.72
CA LEU A 261 19.79 1.84 -3.40
C LEU A 261 19.12 1.32 -2.13
N ASP A 262 18.93 0.00 -2.00
CA ASP A 262 18.32 -0.65 -0.83
C ASP A 262 19.16 -0.39 0.44
N ALA A 263 20.49 -0.40 0.34
CA ALA A 263 21.38 -0.11 1.47
C ALA A 263 21.40 1.38 1.89
N ALA A 264 21.01 2.28 0.99
CA ALA A 264 21.04 3.72 1.19
C ALA A 264 19.69 4.31 1.64
N GLN A 265 18.64 3.49 1.76
CA GLN A 265 17.32 3.94 2.21
C GLN A 265 17.39 4.75 3.52
N ASP A 266 16.71 5.89 3.55
CA ASP A 266 16.62 6.84 4.65
C ASP A 266 17.95 7.37 5.19
N SER A 267 19.06 7.15 4.47
CA SER A 267 20.38 7.63 4.88
C SER A 267 20.55 9.13 4.67
N GLY A 268 19.68 9.75 3.87
CA GLY A 268 19.78 11.13 3.40
C GLY A 268 20.95 11.37 2.43
N LYS A 269 21.66 10.31 2.01
CA LYS A 269 22.76 10.39 1.04
C LYS A 269 22.27 9.98 -0.35
N PRO A 270 22.64 10.71 -1.40
CA PRO A 270 22.29 10.31 -2.75
C PRO A 270 23.17 9.14 -3.22
N VAL A 271 22.60 8.29 -4.07
CA VAL A 271 23.26 7.15 -4.70
C VAL A 271 23.66 7.52 -6.13
N ASN A 272 24.90 7.21 -6.52
CA ASN A 272 25.39 7.51 -7.86
C ASN A 272 24.87 6.49 -8.87
N ALA A 273 24.54 6.94 -10.07
CA ALA A 273 24.26 6.05 -11.18
C ALA A 273 25.54 5.28 -11.56
N ILE A 274 25.41 3.97 -11.76
CA ILE A 274 26.51 3.12 -12.25
C ILE A 274 26.74 3.35 -13.75
N ASP A 275 25.72 3.81 -14.48
CA ASP A 275 25.80 4.21 -15.88
C ASP A 275 24.73 5.27 -16.20
N VAL A 276 24.99 6.12 -17.20
CA VAL A 276 24.05 7.14 -17.68
C VAL A 276 24.11 7.16 -19.20
N VAL A 277 23.01 6.72 -19.83
CA VAL A 277 22.99 6.45 -21.27
C VAL A 277 22.04 7.42 -21.97
N PRO A 278 22.51 8.21 -22.96
CA PRO A 278 21.61 9.04 -23.78
C PRO A 278 20.66 8.15 -24.58
N THR A 279 19.37 8.44 -24.55
CA THR A 279 18.33 7.64 -25.20
C THR A 279 17.49 8.48 -26.18
N PRO A 280 16.92 7.87 -27.24
CA PRO A 280 16.09 8.60 -28.20
C PRO A 280 14.78 9.13 -27.59
N ALA A 281 14.38 8.59 -26.44
CA ALA A 281 13.18 8.89 -25.68
C ALA A 281 13.50 8.88 -24.18
N HIS A 282 12.71 9.55 -23.34
CA HIS A 282 13.03 9.74 -21.91
C HIS A 282 11.86 10.19 -21.03
N SER A 283 10.61 10.07 -21.51
CA SER A 283 9.42 10.47 -20.75
C SER A 283 8.98 9.39 -19.76
N TYR A 284 9.00 8.12 -20.18
CA TYR A 284 8.65 6.98 -19.35
C TYR A 284 9.48 5.77 -19.73
N VAL A 285 9.56 4.78 -18.83
CA VAL A 285 10.35 3.57 -19.05
C VAL A 285 9.75 2.39 -18.31
N THR A 286 9.60 1.28 -19.04
CA THR A 286 9.16 -0.02 -18.51
C THR A 286 10.19 -1.09 -18.83
N TYR A 287 10.48 -1.96 -17.87
CA TYR A 287 11.26 -3.18 -18.12
C TYR A 287 10.32 -4.35 -18.35
N ALA A 288 10.43 -4.98 -19.50
CA ALA A 288 9.68 -6.19 -19.81
C ALA A 288 10.45 -7.06 -20.81
N GLN A 289 10.28 -8.38 -20.71
CA GLN A 289 10.82 -9.33 -21.69
C GLN A 289 12.33 -9.16 -21.96
N GLY A 290 13.09 -8.76 -20.93
CA GLY A 290 14.55 -8.57 -21.02
C GLY A 290 15.01 -7.30 -21.75
N LYS A 291 14.11 -6.34 -22.00
CA LYS A 291 14.39 -5.07 -22.67
C LYS A 291 13.81 -3.89 -21.89
N LEU A 292 14.26 -2.68 -22.25
CA LEU A 292 13.58 -1.46 -21.84
C LEU A 292 12.67 -0.97 -22.96
N PHE A 293 11.48 -0.54 -22.59
CA PHE A 293 10.52 0.14 -23.44
C PHE A 293 10.53 1.60 -23.00
N VAL A 294 11.16 2.47 -23.79
CA VAL A 294 11.40 3.87 -23.43
C VAL A 294 10.58 4.79 -24.32
N GLY A 295 9.75 5.61 -23.69
CA GLY A 295 8.71 6.40 -24.33
C GLY A 295 9.00 7.88 -24.47
N ASP A 296 8.46 8.49 -25.53
CA ASP A 296 8.52 9.91 -25.83
C ASP A 296 7.10 10.49 -25.88
N TYR A 297 6.76 11.22 -24.83
CA TYR A 297 5.48 11.91 -24.67
C TYR A 297 5.20 12.91 -25.81
N LYS A 298 6.23 13.62 -26.29
CA LYS A 298 6.06 14.71 -27.26
C LYS A 298 5.93 14.20 -28.69
N ASN A 299 6.66 13.14 -29.01
CA ASN A 299 6.68 12.56 -30.36
C ASN A 299 5.74 11.36 -30.52
N ASN A 300 5.09 10.92 -29.43
CA ASN A 300 4.19 9.76 -29.40
C ASN A 300 4.89 8.48 -29.91
N GLN A 301 6.06 8.20 -29.36
CA GLN A 301 6.91 7.08 -29.79
C GLN A 301 7.36 6.25 -28.60
N LEU A 302 7.48 4.94 -28.80
CA LEU A 302 8.02 3.97 -27.87
C LEU A 302 9.16 3.21 -28.53
N TYR A 303 10.29 3.11 -27.84
CA TYR A 303 11.47 2.42 -28.34
C TYR A 303 11.72 1.14 -27.55
N GLU A 304 11.86 0.01 -28.24
CA GLU A 304 12.39 -1.22 -27.65
C GLU A 304 13.93 -1.16 -27.65
N ILE A 305 14.51 -0.93 -26.47
CA ILE A 305 15.95 -0.80 -26.26
C ILE A 305 16.50 -2.07 -25.61
N PRO A 306 17.36 -2.84 -26.32
CA PRO A 306 18.06 -3.97 -25.73
C PRO A 306 19.01 -3.54 -24.61
N LEU A 307 19.24 -4.42 -23.65
CA LEU A 307 20.27 -4.25 -22.62
C LEU A 307 21.60 -4.90 -23.05
N ASP A 308 22.71 -4.46 -22.45
CA ASP A 308 24.03 -5.08 -22.65
C ASP A 308 23.99 -6.56 -22.24
N PRO A 309 24.37 -7.49 -23.13
CA PRO A 309 24.34 -8.93 -22.86
C PRO A 309 25.31 -9.39 -21.76
N ASN A 310 26.24 -8.53 -21.32
CA ASN A 310 27.16 -8.82 -20.23
C ASN A 310 26.53 -8.68 -18.83
N GLY A 311 25.26 -8.25 -18.76
CA GLY A 311 24.51 -8.14 -17.50
C GLY A 311 24.85 -6.90 -16.69
N SER A 312 25.36 -5.83 -17.32
CA SER A 312 25.61 -4.54 -16.64
C SER A 312 24.34 -3.70 -16.44
N GLY A 313 23.20 -4.14 -17.00
CA GLY A 313 21.98 -3.35 -17.05
C GLY A 313 22.05 -2.15 -18.00
N SER A 314 23.16 -1.91 -18.71
CA SER A 314 23.33 -0.74 -19.58
C SER A 314 22.44 -0.82 -20.83
N PRO A 315 21.58 0.18 -21.11
CA PRO A 315 20.80 0.24 -22.35
C PRO A 315 21.68 0.35 -23.61
N GLN A 316 21.19 -0.18 -24.74
CA GLN A 316 21.88 -0.16 -26.05
C GLN A 316 21.00 0.54 -27.11
N PRO A 317 20.81 1.86 -27.02
CA PRO A 317 19.89 2.61 -27.89
C PRO A 317 20.29 2.59 -29.36
N ASP A 318 21.57 2.40 -29.67
CA ASP A 318 22.09 2.24 -31.04
C ASP A 318 21.62 0.94 -31.72
N LYS A 319 21.13 -0.02 -30.93
CA LYS A 319 20.57 -1.31 -31.39
C LYS A 319 19.05 -1.35 -31.32
N ALA A 320 18.40 -0.25 -30.96
CA ALA A 320 16.95 -0.16 -30.98
C ALA A 320 16.42 -0.34 -32.42
N GLY A 321 15.24 -0.94 -32.53
CA GLY A 321 14.52 -1.03 -33.80
C GLY A 321 13.91 0.31 -34.21
N GLU A 322 13.05 0.27 -35.23
CA GLU A 322 12.19 1.41 -35.54
C GLU A 322 11.24 1.70 -34.35
N PRO A 323 10.92 2.97 -34.08
CA PRO A 323 9.99 3.32 -33.01
C PRO A 323 8.59 2.77 -33.29
N ILE A 324 7.93 2.37 -32.21
CA ILE A 324 6.52 1.99 -32.14
C ILE A 324 5.74 3.29 -31.90
N GLU A 325 4.72 3.57 -32.69
CA GLU A 325 3.90 4.76 -32.49
C GLU A 325 2.88 4.52 -31.36
N THR A 326 2.72 5.52 -30.49
CA THR A 326 1.85 5.44 -29.30
C THR A 326 0.62 6.36 -29.43
N PRO A 327 -0.38 6.21 -28.55
CA PRO A 327 -1.40 7.24 -28.35
C PRO A 327 -0.80 8.61 -28.02
N ASN A 328 -1.63 9.65 -28.12
CA ASN A 328 -1.24 10.99 -27.70
C ASN A 328 -1.05 11.02 -26.19
N ASN A 329 -0.10 11.84 -25.73
CA ASN A 329 0.09 12.16 -24.31
C ASN A 329 0.33 10.93 -23.42
N VAL A 330 1.00 9.89 -23.94
CA VAL A 330 1.30 8.70 -23.14
C VAL A 330 2.37 9.03 -22.11
N GLN A 331 2.10 8.62 -20.87
CA GLN A 331 2.95 8.83 -19.71
C GLN A 331 3.47 7.50 -19.12
N GLY A 332 2.93 6.36 -19.57
CA GLY A 332 3.36 5.04 -19.10
C GLY A 332 2.89 3.88 -19.99
N VAL A 333 3.50 2.71 -19.80
CA VAL A 333 3.15 1.51 -20.60
C VAL A 333 3.32 0.20 -19.82
N VAL A 334 2.29 -0.62 -19.85
CA VAL A 334 2.37 -2.05 -19.51
C VAL A 334 2.57 -2.86 -20.78
N VAL A 335 3.55 -3.76 -20.76
CA VAL A 335 3.92 -4.60 -21.90
C VAL A 335 3.51 -6.04 -21.63
N ARG A 336 2.61 -6.56 -22.46
CA ARG A 336 2.18 -7.96 -22.47
C ARG A 336 2.72 -8.68 -23.69
N ASP A 337 2.49 -9.99 -23.81
CA ASP A 337 3.02 -10.79 -24.91
C ASP A 337 2.48 -10.39 -26.28
N ASP A 338 1.19 -10.04 -26.36
CA ASP A 338 0.48 -9.72 -27.59
C ASP A 338 -0.03 -8.27 -27.66
N GLU A 339 -0.02 -7.53 -26.55
CA GLU A 339 -0.56 -6.17 -26.48
C GLU A 339 0.29 -5.21 -25.62
N PHE A 340 0.04 -3.91 -25.80
CA PHE A 340 0.44 -2.82 -24.93
C PHE A 340 -0.80 -2.22 -24.27
N ILE A 341 -0.69 -1.87 -23.00
CA ILE A 341 -1.66 -1.02 -22.31
C ILE A 341 -0.97 0.29 -21.97
N PHE A 342 -1.46 1.40 -22.53
CA PHE A 342 -0.89 2.72 -22.32
C PHE A 342 -1.72 3.53 -21.33
N SER A 343 -1.06 4.18 -20.37
CA SER A 343 -1.64 5.32 -19.63
C SER A 343 -1.37 6.59 -20.41
N SER A 344 -2.40 7.42 -20.56
CA SER A 344 -2.32 8.71 -21.25
C SER A 344 -2.93 9.80 -20.39
N SER A 345 -2.24 10.93 -20.24
CA SER A 345 -2.79 12.09 -19.56
C SER A 345 -2.30 13.42 -20.12
N ASP A 346 -3.18 14.41 -20.16
CA ASP A 346 -2.86 15.82 -20.44
C ASP A 346 -2.73 16.68 -19.16
N GLY A 347 -2.54 16.02 -18.01
CA GLY A 347 -2.53 16.63 -16.69
C GLY A 347 -3.91 16.97 -16.13
N HIS A 348 -4.99 16.80 -16.92
CA HIS A 348 -6.36 17.10 -16.49
C HIS A 348 -7.32 15.93 -16.70
N SER A 349 -7.02 15.01 -17.62
CA SER A 349 -7.81 13.80 -17.85
C SER A 349 -6.88 12.64 -18.18
N GLY A 350 -7.25 11.46 -17.73
CA GLY A 350 -6.50 10.22 -17.88
C GLY A 350 -7.30 9.25 -18.73
N LYS A 351 -6.60 8.49 -19.57
CA LYS A 351 -7.18 7.47 -20.45
C LYS A 351 -6.30 6.24 -20.53
N PHE A 352 -6.92 5.10 -20.79
CA PHE A 352 -6.24 3.86 -21.10
C PHE A 352 -6.48 3.44 -22.54
N TYR A 353 -5.41 2.98 -23.18
CA TYR A 353 -5.46 2.46 -24.54
C TYR A 353 -4.87 1.07 -24.59
N LYS A 354 -5.63 0.14 -25.17
CA LYS A 354 -5.11 -1.15 -25.60
C LYS A 354 -4.63 -1.06 -27.04
N GLN A 355 -3.45 -1.63 -27.32
CA GLN A 355 -2.86 -1.68 -28.65
C GLN A 355 -2.14 -3.01 -28.89
N ASP A 356 -2.52 -3.73 -29.95
CA ASP A 356 -1.87 -4.99 -30.34
C ASP A 356 -0.40 -4.79 -30.76
N ARG A 357 0.44 -5.80 -30.50
CA ARG A 357 1.88 -5.81 -30.84
C ARG A 357 2.18 -6.38 -32.23
N THR A 358 1.22 -6.97 -32.93
CA THR A 358 1.53 -7.75 -34.14
C THR A 358 1.98 -6.90 -35.33
N PRO A 359 3.12 -7.25 -35.98
CA PRO A 359 3.75 -6.42 -37.01
C PRO A 359 3.18 -6.55 -38.44
N GLU A 360 2.19 -7.40 -38.71
CA GLU A 360 1.77 -7.70 -40.10
C GLU A 360 0.70 -6.76 -40.68
N TRP A 361 0.08 -5.91 -39.86
CA TRP A 361 -0.88 -4.91 -40.30
C TRP A 361 -1.01 -3.81 -39.23
N TYR A 362 -0.08 -2.87 -39.23
CA TYR A 362 -0.19 -1.68 -38.38
C TYR A 362 -1.39 -0.83 -38.88
N ASP A 363 -2.57 -0.95 -38.26
CA ASP A 363 -3.67 0.00 -38.46
C ASP A 363 -3.70 0.98 -37.28
N PHE A 364 -3.32 2.22 -37.58
CA PHE A 364 -3.29 3.32 -36.60
C PHE A 364 -4.64 3.62 -35.94
N ASN A 365 -5.72 3.10 -36.52
CA ASN A 365 -7.09 3.32 -36.03
C ASN A 365 -7.62 2.15 -35.18
N ASP A 366 -6.87 1.05 -35.05
CA ASP A 366 -7.28 -0.12 -34.25
C ASP A 366 -6.76 0.00 -32.81
N ARG A 367 -7.07 1.14 -32.19
CA ARG A 367 -6.82 1.40 -30.77
C ARG A 367 -8.16 1.36 -30.06
N GLU A 368 -8.29 0.46 -29.10
CA GLU A 368 -9.47 0.40 -28.25
C GLU A 368 -9.20 1.29 -27.03
N GLU A 369 -9.93 2.41 -26.94
CA GLU A 369 -9.99 3.19 -25.70
C GLU A 369 -10.75 2.35 -24.68
N ILE A 370 -10.10 2.07 -23.55
CA ILE A 370 -10.72 1.36 -22.45
C ILE A 370 -11.57 2.38 -21.69
N GLU A 371 -12.89 2.31 -21.87
CA GLU A 371 -13.82 3.08 -21.04
C GLU A 371 -13.79 2.54 -19.61
N LEU A 372 -13.22 3.31 -18.68
CA LEU A 372 -13.35 3.05 -17.25
C LEU A 372 -14.84 3.12 -16.90
N LYS A 373 -15.40 2.03 -16.34
CA LYS A 373 -16.79 2.01 -15.89
C LYS A 373 -16.99 3.07 -14.80
N GLY A 374 -17.56 4.21 -15.19
CA GLY A 374 -17.87 5.33 -14.30
C GLY A 374 -17.53 6.71 -14.87
N GLY A 375 -16.65 6.80 -15.86
CA GLY A 375 -16.16 8.09 -16.38
C GLY A 375 -17.08 8.77 -17.39
N GLU A 376 -18.21 9.36 -16.96
CA GLU A 376 -18.67 10.58 -17.65
C GLU A 376 -18.20 11.80 -16.84
N PRO A 377 -17.55 12.79 -17.50
CA PRO A 377 -17.06 13.98 -16.81
C PRO A 377 -18.25 14.73 -16.19
N GLY A 378 -18.30 14.73 -14.86
CA GLY A 378 -19.36 15.37 -14.07
C GLY A 378 -20.39 14.42 -13.45
N ASN A 379 -20.20 13.10 -13.48
CA ASN A 379 -21.01 12.17 -12.70
C ASN A 379 -20.38 11.94 -11.31
N GLU A 380 -21.21 11.96 -10.27
CA GLU A 380 -20.76 11.90 -8.85
C GLU A 380 -20.23 10.51 -8.43
N ASP A 381 -20.29 9.52 -9.33
CA ASP A 381 -19.96 8.10 -9.09
C ASP A 381 -18.87 7.57 -10.06
N GLY A 382 -18.11 8.44 -10.72
CA GLY A 382 -17.09 8.07 -11.71
C GLY A 382 -15.65 8.23 -11.22
N TYR A 383 -14.76 7.31 -11.60
CA TYR A 383 -13.31 7.55 -11.55
C TYR A 383 -12.96 8.65 -12.57
N ASP A 384 -13.01 9.91 -12.15
CA ASP A 384 -12.19 10.94 -12.78
C ASP A 384 -10.74 10.50 -12.51
N SER A 385 -9.97 10.21 -13.57
CA SER A 385 -8.57 9.79 -13.46
C SER A 385 -7.70 10.96 -13.90
N HIS A 386 -7.40 11.89 -13.00
CA HIS A 386 -6.67 13.11 -13.30
C HIS A 386 -5.18 12.90 -13.07
N GLY A 387 -4.36 13.24 -14.09
CA GLY A 387 -2.90 13.18 -13.98
C GLY A 387 -2.35 11.76 -13.84
N VAL A 388 -2.89 10.78 -14.59
CA VAL A 388 -2.34 9.42 -14.63
C VAL A 388 -0.98 9.46 -15.32
N GLU A 389 0.08 9.12 -14.59
CA GLU A 389 1.44 9.12 -15.09
C GLU A 389 1.83 7.70 -15.53
N GLU A 390 2.28 6.85 -14.60
CA GLU A 390 2.74 5.48 -14.91
C GLU A 390 1.71 4.41 -14.53
N ALA A 391 1.77 3.27 -15.21
CA ALA A 391 0.94 2.09 -14.94
C ALA A 391 1.80 0.82 -14.83
N VAL A 392 1.55 0.00 -13.82
CA VAL A 392 2.21 -1.30 -13.65
C VAL A 392 1.17 -2.39 -13.43
N GLU A 393 1.32 -3.51 -14.14
CA GLU A 393 0.49 -4.69 -13.90
C GLU A 393 1.09 -5.57 -12.80
N ILE A 394 0.30 -5.84 -11.77
CA ILE A 394 0.67 -6.66 -10.61
C ILE A 394 -0.51 -7.57 -10.28
N ASP A 395 -0.29 -8.89 -10.29
CA ASP A 395 -1.25 -9.90 -9.82
C ASP A 395 -2.69 -9.76 -10.35
N GLY A 396 -2.83 -9.36 -11.62
CA GLY A 396 -4.11 -9.19 -12.29
C GLY A 396 -4.82 -7.87 -11.98
N GLU A 397 -4.08 -6.88 -11.50
CA GLU A 397 -4.47 -5.49 -11.31
C GLU A 397 -3.52 -4.57 -12.08
N ILE A 398 -4.02 -3.43 -12.51
CA ILE A 398 -3.20 -2.29 -12.91
C ILE A 398 -3.11 -1.33 -11.72
N VAL A 399 -1.89 -1.06 -11.27
CA VAL A 399 -1.58 -0.03 -10.30
C VAL A 399 -1.16 1.22 -11.05
N LEU A 400 -1.74 2.36 -10.68
CA LEU A 400 -1.53 3.64 -11.34
C LEU A 400 -0.88 4.63 -10.39
N ALA A 401 0.05 5.43 -10.89
CA ALA A 401 0.55 6.61 -10.21
C ALA A 401 -0.13 7.87 -10.74
N HIS A 402 -0.54 8.74 -9.83
CA HIS A 402 -1.22 9.99 -10.13
C HIS A 402 -0.38 11.20 -9.69
N GLU A 403 -0.08 12.10 -10.64
CA GLU A 403 0.57 13.39 -10.33
C GLU A 403 -0.32 14.24 -9.39
N SER A 404 -1.64 14.13 -9.56
CA SER A 404 -2.66 14.87 -8.81
C SER A 404 -2.63 14.59 -7.29
N GLY A 405 -2.10 13.45 -6.86
CA GLY A 405 -1.90 13.11 -5.45
C GLY A 405 -0.75 13.87 -4.77
N ALA A 406 0.03 14.67 -5.51
CA ALA A 406 1.14 15.44 -4.95
C ALA A 406 0.67 16.68 -4.16
N TYR A 407 1.42 17.03 -3.11
CA TYR A 407 1.09 18.16 -2.23
C TYR A 407 0.92 19.49 -2.98
N GLY A 408 1.63 19.68 -4.09
CA GLY A 408 1.51 20.87 -4.95
C GLY A 408 0.09 21.09 -5.47
N TYR A 409 -0.61 20.01 -5.82
CA TYR A 409 -1.98 20.01 -6.33
C TYR A 409 -3.04 20.02 -5.21
N GLN A 410 -2.67 19.57 -4.01
CA GLN A 410 -3.53 19.56 -2.82
C GLN A 410 -3.64 20.92 -2.08
N LYS A 411 -2.90 21.96 -2.50
CA LYS A 411 -2.82 23.27 -1.81
C LYS A 411 -4.14 24.08 -1.79
N ASN A 412 -5.14 23.71 -2.59
CA ASN A 412 -6.45 24.37 -2.65
C ASN A 412 -7.59 23.43 -2.21
N PRO A 413 -7.83 23.23 -0.90
CA PRO A 413 -8.94 22.40 -0.43
C PRO A 413 -10.27 22.98 -0.90
N GLY A 414 -10.96 22.26 -1.79
CA GLY A 414 -12.24 22.65 -2.39
C GLY A 414 -12.23 22.85 -3.93
N GLU A 415 -11.07 22.79 -4.58
CA GLU A 415 -10.99 22.51 -6.03
C GLU A 415 -10.84 21.00 -6.20
N LYS A 416 -11.72 20.38 -7.01
CA LYS A 416 -12.01 18.95 -7.12
C LYS A 416 -10.81 18.07 -7.58
N TRP A 417 -9.77 17.89 -6.77
CA TRP A 417 -8.64 17.01 -7.10
C TRP A 417 -8.24 16.21 -5.86
N ASP A 418 -9.17 15.39 -5.35
CA ASP A 418 -9.00 14.54 -4.15
C ASP A 418 -8.56 13.11 -4.54
N GLU A 419 -7.82 12.93 -5.63
CA GLU A 419 -7.34 11.61 -6.04
C GLU A 419 -6.12 11.15 -5.20
N PRO A 420 -6.09 9.88 -4.77
CA PRO A 420 -4.94 9.33 -4.07
C PRO A 420 -3.75 9.21 -5.02
N GLU A 421 -2.54 9.24 -4.48
CA GLU A 421 -1.31 9.20 -5.29
C GLU A 421 -1.15 7.88 -6.07
N LEU A 422 -1.74 6.80 -5.55
CA LEU A 422 -1.78 5.50 -6.18
C LEU A 422 -3.21 4.96 -6.19
N THR A 423 -3.65 4.44 -7.33
CA THR A 423 -4.92 3.70 -7.45
C THR A 423 -4.67 2.28 -7.97
N ARG A 424 -5.63 1.38 -7.77
CA ARG A 424 -5.60 0.02 -8.29
C ARG A 424 -6.90 -0.27 -9.01
N ILE A 425 -6.79 -0.83 -10.20
CA ILE A 425 -7.93 -1.20 -11.04
C ILE A 425 -7.75 -2.65 -11.44
N SER A 426 -8.76 -3.49 -11.24
CA SER A 426 -8.66 -4.89 -11.69
C SER A 426 -8.65 -4.98 -13.21
N LEU A 427 -7.97 -5.99 -13.78
CA LEU A 427 -8.00 -6.20 -15.23
C LEU A 427 -9.42 -6.45 -15.76
N ASP A 428 -10.26 -7.16 -14.98
CA ASP A 428 -11.66 -7.40 -15.32
C ASP A 428 -12.46 -6.10 -15.45
N GLU A 429 -12.16 -5.10 -14.63
CA GLU A 429 -12.79 -3.77 -14.68
C GLU A 429 -12.37 -2.99 -15.93
N LEU A 430 -11.13 -3.21 -16.39
CA LEU A 430 -10.61 -2.70 -17.66
C LEU A 430 -11.05 -3.54 -18.87
N GLY A 431 -11.81 -4.63 -18.67
CA GLY A 431 -12.18 -5.56 -19.73
C GLY A 431 -10.99 -6.34 -20.32
N LEU A 432 -9.88 -6.41 -19.57
CA LEU A 432 -8.65 -7.09 -19.94
C LEU A 432 -8.62 -8.51 -19.37
N ASP A 433 -8.14 -9.48 -20.15
CA ASP A 433 -7.95 -10.85 -19.68
C ASP A 433 -6.70 -10.93 -18.77
N PRO A 434 -6.80 -11.49 -17.56
CA PRO A 434 -5.65 -11.76 -16.70
C PRO A 434 -4.65 -12.77 -17.28
N ASP A 435 -5.06 -13.61 -18.23
CA ASP A 435 -4.20 -14.65 -18.83
C ASP A 435 -3.66 -14.31 -20.24
N GLY A 436 -3.94 -13.10 -20.76
CA GLY A 436 -3.42 -12.65 -22.06
C GLY A 436 -3.89 -13.50 -23.26
N ALA A 437 -5.07 -14.11 -23.18
CA ALA A 437 -5.62 -14.91 -24.27
C ALA A 437 -7.00 -14.41 -24.69
N LEU A 438 -7.15 -14.13 -25.97
CA LEU A 438 -8.45 -14.09 -26.65
C LEU A 438 -9.40 -15.13 -26.07
N SER A 439 -10.51 -14.64 -25.49
CA SER A 439 -11.59 -15.41 -24.89
C SER A 439 -11.91 -16.67 -25.72
N PRO A 440 -11.67 -17.90 -25.23
CA PRO A 440 -12.20 -19.09 -25.87
C PRO A 440 -13.66 -19.20 -25.46
N GLY A 441 -14.55 -18.86 -26.39
CA GLY A 441 -15.99 -19.06 -26.22
C GLY A 441 -16.32 -20.49 -25.78
N GLU A 442 -17.37 -20.59 -24.95
CA GLU A 442 -18.24 -21.76 -24.75
C GLU A 442 -17.59 -23.17 -24.78
N ALA A 443 -16.45 -23.36 -24.10
CA ALA A 443 -15.97 -24.71 -23.78
C ALA A 443 -16.58 -25.18 -22.44
N GLY A 444 -17.20 -26.36 -22.46
CA GLY A 444 -18.07 -26.89 -21.40
C GLY A 444 -17.46 -26.95 -19.99
N TYR A 445 -18.36 -26.95 -19.01
CA TYR A 445 -18.06 -27.04 -17.57
C TYR A 445 -17.22 -28.28 -17.22
N GLU A 446 -15.89 -28.15 -17.18
CA GLU A 446 -15.03 -29.05 -16.44
C GLU A 446 -14.96 -28.51 -15.01
N THR A 447 -15.56 -29.21 -14.04
CA THR A 447 -15.51 -28.88 -12.62
C THR A 447 -15.29 -30.16 -11.82
N ASP A 448 -14.23 -30.22 -11.01
CA ASP A 448 -13.97 -31.35 -10.10
C ASP A 448 -14.61 -31.08 -8.71
N PRO A 449 -15.68 -31.79 -8.32
CA PRO A 449 -16.34 -31.59 -7.04
C PRO A 449 -15.44 -31.83 -5.82
N ASP A 450 -14.45 -32.71 -5.93
CA ASP A 450 -13.53 -33.00 -4.81
C ASP A 450 -12.55 -31.85 -4.59
N SER A 451 -12.14 -31.16 -5.65
CA SER A 451 -11.32 -29.95 -5.58
C SER A 451 -12.07 -28.77 -4.95
N LEU A 452 -13.38 -28.60 -5.23
CA LEU A 452 -14.22 -27.59 -4.57
C LEU A 452 -14.38 -27.86 -3.06
N VAL A 453 -14.56 -29.12 -2.66
CA VAL A 453 -14.61 -29.52 -1.25
C VAL A 453 -13.25 -29.31 -0.56
N GLY A 454 -12.15 -29.57 -1.26
CA GLY A 454 -10.80 -29.30 -0.77
C GLY A 454 -10.55 -27.81 -0.52
N ALA A 455 -11.01 -26.94 -1.44
CA ALA A 455 -10.95 -25.48 -1.28
C ALA A 455 -11.81 -25.00 -0.11
N ALA A 456 -13.03 -25.52 0.05
CA ALA A 456 -13.91 -25.21 1.18
C ALA A 456 -13.24 -25.54 2.52
N GLY A 457 -12.53 -26.67 2.62
CA GLY A 457 -11.82 -27.04 3.84
C GLY A 457 -10.67 -26.09 4.22
N VAL A 458 -10.01 -25.46 3.25
CA VAL A 458 -9.00 -24.42 3.51
C VAL A 458 -9.68 -23.16 4.04
N LEU A 459 -10.80 -22.75 3.43
CA LEU A 459 -11.60 -21.60 3.86
C LEU A 459 -12.21 -21.80 5.25
N ASP A 460 -12.66 -22.99 5.62
CA ASP A 460 -13.13 -23.31 6.98
C ASP A 460 -12.03 -23.15 8.02
N GLY A 461 -10.79 -23.52 7.68
CA GLY A 461 -9.61 -23.29 8.50
C GLY A 461 -9.33 -21.80 8.69
N ALA A 462 -9.46 -21.02 7.63
CA ALA A 462 -9.35 -19.56 7.67
C ALA A 462 -10.46 -18.94 8.54
N THR A 463 -11.72 -19.34 8.37
CA THR A 463 -12.87 -18.90 9.18
C THR A 463 -12.66 -19.19 10.67
N SER A 464 -12.12 -20.36 11.02
CA SER A 464 -11.82 -20.71 12.41
C SER A 464 -10.74 -19.81 13.02
N THR A 465 -9.70 -19.51 12.25
CA THR A 465 -8.60 -18.61 12.66
C THR A 465 -9.11 -17.18 12.81
N LEU A 466 -9.93 -16.72 11.85
CA LEU A 466 -10.57 -15.40 11.86
C LEU A 466 -11.50 -15.23 13.07
N SER A 467 -12.29 -16.25 13.40
CA SER A 467 -13.15 -16.25 14.59
C SER A 467 -12.34 -16.12 15.89
N GLY A 468 -11.19 -16.79 15.96
CA GLY A 468 -10.25 -16.65 17.07
C GLY A 468 -9.72 -15.21 17.20
N ALA A 469 -9.32 -14.60 16.08
CA ALA A 469 -8.83 -13.22 16.03
C ALA A 469 -9.93 -12.20 16.39
N ALA A 470 -11.13 -12.34 15.81
CA ALA A 470 -12.30 -11.52 16.13
C ALA A 470 -12.60 -11.56 17.64
N GLY A 471 -12.66 -12.77 18.22
CA GLY A 471 -12.88 -12.94 19.65
C GLY A 471 -11.79 -12.30 20.51
N ALA A 472 -10.52 -12.36 20.10
CA ALA A 472 -9.42 -11.71 20.81
C ALA A 472 -9.54 -10.18 20.76
N VAL A 473 -9.79 -9.62 19.57
CA VAL A 473 -9.90 -8.17 19.34
C VAL A 473 -11.13 -7.58 20.05
N SER A 474 -12.29 -8.22 19.98
CA SER A 474 -13.51 -7.73 20.67
C SER A 474 -13.38 -7.71 22.20
N ARG A 475 -12.41 -8.45 22.76
CA ARG A 475 -12.10 -8.42 24.21
C ARG A 475 -10.99 -7.43 24.56
N LEU A 476 -10.33 -6.82 23.59
CA LEU A 476 -9.31 -5.81 23.85
C LEU A 476 -9.93 -4.58 24.50
N GLN A 477 -9.39 -4.21 25.65
CA GLN A 477 -9.70 -2.95 26.30
C GLN A 477 -8.41 -2.36 26.85
N LEU A 478 -8.10 -1.13 26.44
CA LEU A 478 -7.03 -0.37 27.08
C LEU A 478 -7.64 0.39 28.25
N VAL A 479 -7.56 -0.15 29.45
CA VAL A 479 -8.15 0.49 30.64
C VAL A 479 -7.33 1.72 31.03
N SER A 480 -7.97 2.89 31.16
CA SER A 480 -7.31 4.17 31.47
C SER A 480 -6.37 4.13 32.69
N ARG A 481 -6.70 3.33 33.71
CA ARG A 481 -5.83 3.16 34.90
C ARG A 481 -4.42 2.65 34.58
N LEU A 482 -4.24 1.94 33.46
CA LEU A 482 -2.92 1.46 33.04
C LEU A 482 -1.99 2.61 32.64
N LEU A 483 -2.55 3.76 32.24
CA LEU A 483 -1.83 4.95 31.77
C LEU A 483 -1.50 5.93 32.92
N GLY A 484 -1.82 5.56 34.17
CA GLY A 484 -1.72 6.45 35.33
C GLY A 484 -2.90 7.43 35.43
N GLU A 485 -3.01 8.10 36.56
CA GLU A 485 -4.10 9.05 36.82
C GLU A 485 -3.80 10.43 36.21
N VAL A 486 -3.98 10.55 34.90
CA VAL A 486 -3.90 11.82 34.15
C VAL A 486 -5.15 12.07 33.29
N PRO A 487 -5.61 13.32 33.13
CA PRO A 487 -6.74 13.67 32.27
C PRO A 487 -6.76 13.02 30.87
N ALA A 488 -5.63 13.05 30.15
CA ALA A 488 -5.56 12.51 28.78
C ALA A 488 -5.68 10.98 28.70
N ALA A 489 -5.49 10.26 29.82
CA ALA A 489 -5.56 8.80 29.85
C ALA A 489 -6.96 8.28 29.51
N ALA A 490 -8.01 8.96 29.98
CA ALA A 490 -9.39 8.58 29.70
C ALA A 490 -9.71 8.75 28.20
N THR A 491 -9.34 9.88 27.61
CA THR A 491 -9.56 10.15 26.18
C THR A 491 -8.83 9.14 25.30
N PHE A 492 -7.55 8.88 25.56
CA PHE A 492 -6.77 7.91 24.77
C PHE A 492 -7.34 6.48 24.91
N SER A 493 -7.68 6.08 26.14
CA SER A 493 -8.33 4.79 26.45
C SER A 493 -9.65 4.61 25.70
N ASP A 494 -10.52 5.63 25.69
CA ASP A 494 -11.81 5.60 25.00
C ASP A 494 -11.63 5.53 23.48
N THR A 495 -10.69 6.31 22.91
CA THR A 495 -10.38 6.27 21.47
C THR A 495 -9.90 4.87 21.06
N MET A 496 -8.94 4.30 21.78
CA MET A 496 -8.43 2.96 21.48
C MET A 496 -9.51 1.88 21.61
N THR A 497 -10.34 1.96 22.65
CA THR A 497 -11.44 1.01 22.86
C THR A 497 -12.46 1.06 21.72
N LYS A 498 -12.78 2.25 21.20
CA LYS A 498 -13.63 2.40 20.01
C LYS A 498 -13.01 1.73 18.78
N HIS A 499 -11.71 1.93 18.55
CA HIS A 499 -11.01 1.28 17.44
C HIS A 499 -11.02 -0.24 17.55
N PHE A 500 -10.76 -0.80 18.73
CA PHE A 500 -10.79 -2.26 18.93
C PHE A 500 -12.19 -2.82 18.73
N THR A 501 -13.22 -2.11 19.21
CA THR A 501 -14.61 -2.54 19.04
C THR A 501 -14.99 -2.56 17.56
N ALA A 502 -14.72 -1.46 16.83
CA ALA A 502 -15.01 -1.38 15.40
C ALA A 502 -14.26 -2.46 14.60
N ALA A 503 -12.98 -2.69 14.89
CA ALA A 503 -12.20 -3.77 14.27
C ALA A 503 -12.82 -5.14 14.59
N GLY A 504 -13.17 -5.40 15.85
CA GLY A 504 -13.78 -6.66 16.27
C GLY A 504 -15.14 -6.94 15.59
N ASP A 505 -15.97 -5.92 15.44
CA ASP A 505 -17.26 -6.02 14.74
C ASP A 505 -17.07 -6.35 13.26
N ARG A 506 -16.12 -5.66 12.59
CA ARG A 506 -15.76 -5.96 11.18
C ARG A 506 -15.22 -7.38 11.00
N LEU A 507 -14.32 -7.83 11.89
CA LEU A 507 -13.81 -9.21 11.83
C LEU A 507 -14.94 -10.23 12.04
N THR A 508 -15.89 -9.93 12.92
CA THR A 508 -17.05 -10.81 13.16
C THR A 508 -17.92 -10.93 11.91
N ALA A 509 -18.17 -9.82 11.20
CA ALA A 509 -18.85 -9.86 9.91
C ALA A 509 -18.07 -10.67 8.87
N GLY A 510 -16.74 -10.51 8.82
CA GLY A 510 -15.86 -11.27 7.93
C GLY A 510 -15.93 -12.80 8.17
N VAL A 511 -16.09 -13.24 9.42
CA VAL A 511 -16.30 -14.67 9.74
C VAL A 511 -17.55 -15.22 9.03
N GLU A 512 -18.65 -14.46 9.03
CA GLU A 512 -19.89 -14.87 8.38
C GLU A 512 -19.73 -14.92 6.85
N THR A 513 -19.06 -13.92 6.27
CA THR A 513 -18.79 -13.84 4.82
C THR A 513 -17.91 -15.01 4.35
N VAL A 514 -16.74 -15.22 4.96
CA VAL A 514 -15.81 -16.28 4.54
C VAL A 514 -16.40 -17.67 4.77
N GLY A 515 -17.13 -17.87 5.88
CA GLY A 515 -17.88 -19.10 6.13
C GLY A 515 -18.95 -19.37 5.07
N GLY A 516 -19.72 -18.35 4.67
CA GLY A 516 -20.73 -18.47 3.61
C GLY A 516 -20.13 -18.78 2.23
N ILE A 517 -18.93 -18.28 1.94
CA ILE A 517 -18.17 -18.61 0.73
C ILE A 517 -17.78 -20.10 0.74
N ALA A 518 -17.27 -20.62 1.87
CA ALA A 518 -16.92 -22.03 2.03
C ALA A 518 -18.14 -22.95 1.86
N ASP A 519 -19.26 -22.62 2.51
CA ASP A 519 -20.52 -23.37 2.40
C ASP A 519 -21.07 -23.42 0.96
N SER A 520 -20.88 -22.33 0.21
CA SER A 520 -21.31 -22.22 -1.19
C SER A 520 -20.52 -23.17 -2.10
N LEU A 521 -19.21 -23.37 -1.85
CA LEU A 521 -18.39 -24.34 -2.59
C LEU A 521 -18.86 -25.78 -2.36
N VAL A 522 -19.16 -26.14 -1.10
CA VAL A 522 -19.68 -27.47 -0.76
C VAL A 522 -21.02 -27.72 -1.45
N THR A 523 -21.91 -26.72 -1.41
CA THR A 523 -23.23 -26.78 -2.07
C THR A 523 -23.09 -26.90 -3.59
N GLY A 524 -22.13 -26.19 -4.19
CA GLY A 524 -21.77 -26.27 -5.60
C GLY A 524 -21.31 -27.68 -5.97
N ALA A 525 -20.34 -28.23 -5.25
CA ALA A 525 -19.82 -29.59 -5.44
C ALA A 525 -20.94 -30.64 -5.42
N ASP A 526 -21.86 -30.57 -4.47
CA ASP A 526 -22.98 -31.50 -4.36
C ASP A 526 -23.98 -31.37 -5.51
N THR A 527 -24.11 -30.17 -6.08
CA THR A 527 -24.98 -29.91 -7.24
C THR A 527 -24.38 -30.49 -8.52
N TYR A 528 -23.05 -30.39 -8.68
CA TYR A 528 -22.33 -31.04 -9.78
C TYR A 528 -22.45 -32.56 -9.72
N ARG A 529 -22.17 -33.18 -8.56
CA ARG A 529 -22.31 -34.64 -8.37
C ARG A 529 -23.71 -35.14 -8.73
N ARG A 530 -24.76 -34.45 -8.27
CA ARG A 530 -26.17 -34.78 -8.60
C ARG A 530 -26.46 -34.70 -10.10
N SER A 531 -25.84 -33.75 -10.80
CA SER A 531 -26.02 -33.58 -12.24
C SER A 531 -25.31 -34.67 -13.03
N GLU A 532 -24.08 -35.03 -12.65
CA GLU A 532 -23.34 -36.15 -13.24
C GLU A 532 -24.03 -37.49 -13.06
N ASP A 533 -24.56 -37.76 -11.86
CA ASP A 533 -25.33 -38.97 -11.57
C ASP A 533 -26.57 -39.05 -12.48
N GLY A 534 -27.29 -37.93 -12.65
CA GLY A 534 -28.48 -37.86 -13.50
C GLY A 534 -28.18 -38.04 -14.99
N ILE A 535 -27.08 -37.46 -15.50
CA ILE A 535 -26.63 -37.64 -16.89
C ILE A 535 -26.21 -39.09 -17.11
N THR A 536 -25.43 -39.65 -16.18
CA THR A 536 -24.97 -41.04 -16.24
C THR A 536 -26.17 -42.00 -16.24
N GLU A 537 -27.14 -41.81 -15.33
CA GLU A 537 -28.36 -42.63 -15.28
C GLU A 537 -29.18 -42.50 -16.57
N GLY A 538 -29.25 -41.29 -17.15
CA GLY A 538 -29.93 -41.02 -18.42
C GLY A 538 -29.26 -41.70 -19.62
N LEU A 539 -27.93 -41.60 -19.72
CA LEU A 539 -27.12 -42.25 -20.75
C LEU A 539 -27.17 -43.78 -20.62
N ASP A 540 -27.15 -44.30 -19.39
CA ASP A 540 -27.22 -45.74 -19.12
C ASP A 540 -28.62 -46.30 -19.45
N LYS A 541 -29.68 -45.51 -19.28
CA LYS A 541 -31.04 -45.83 -19.76
C LYS A 541 -31.16 -45.77 -21.28
N LEU A 542 -30.56 -44.78 -21.94
CA LEU A 542 -30.52 -44.67 -23.40
C LEU A 542 -29.73 -45.80 -24.06
N GLY A 543 -28.57 -46.15 -23.49
CA GLY A 543 -27.74 -47.28 -23.93
C GLY A 543 -28.43 -48.64 -23.79
N LYS A 544 -29.34 -48.79 -22.82
CA LYS A 544 -30.20 -49.98 -22.67
C LYS A 544 -31.44 -49.97 -23.60
N ALA A 545 -31.78 -48.83 -24.19
CA ALA A 545 -32.94 -48.64 -25.06
C ALA A 545 -32.61 -48.68 -26.56
N LEU A 546 -31.32 -48.65 -26.92
CA LEU A 546 -30.83 -48.82 -28.29
C LEU A 546 -30.43 -50.30 -28.50
N PRO A 547 -30.98 -51.01 -29.51
CA PRO A 547 -30.80 -52.44 -29.73
C PRO A 547 -29.41 -52.86 -30.23
#